data_AF-A0A448ZCV7-F1
#
_entry.id   AF-A0A448ZCV7-F1
#
_cell.length_a   1.000
_cell.length_b   1.000
_cell.length_c   1.000
_cell.angle_alpha   90.00
_cell.angle_beta   90.00
_cell.angle_gamma   90.00
#
_symmetry.space_group_name_H-M   'P 1'
#
loop_
_entity.id
_entity.type
_entity.pdbx_description
1 polymer ?
#
loop_
_entity_poly.entity_id
_entity_poly.type
_entity_poly.pdbx_seq_one_letter_code
_entity_poly.pdbx_strand_id
1 'polypeptide(L)'
;MNGISRKSIAFTGAVLLVITIALPLVLVVRANETGSNSYLAWNGSETAMRIDGGGESGWDEEQWYVQVDGVMGGKSSGDLEFVGVEDASASTETTTTTTTTMMSFKGDINLDGGGFSSVRRRINLDLTGFSGVVVTLEASPVSSPIAPPTGLHLQFGDSSSYYDFSSALAVPLGGSGGSPTLASVYLPLETFDRGTRFGFSCNNNCAFDPSRINGMSVYVLFQEGDFDVRIASIEAVTEPVSFSPPVAAGIDSPGDAIELLRATVRSGGGLYDKSYVELCVTMYWSVLNSLLRFPAEEEGWSLPGPVRAVICEGLERAERELFPTKNAPSDKAAAAWTLRYTIDAVVADLNGSERVWPSDRDSLPTPLEAEAMEATCVGRTSPAPGPPYDPRATEGGPELGGDSDSDTGGSENATATDDPYDDDDDDGDSLGEATANLTDSGDSLEASAATVRSGANYATSSSAVSRHSRAMRSVALLASPLLAVLLCAA
;
A
#
# COMPACT_ATOMS: atom_id res chain seq x y z
N MET A 1 -38.01 -18.06 86.76
CA MET A 1 -39.11 -17.41 87.51
C MET A 1 -38.61 -16.07 88.03
N ASN A 2 -39.28 -14.97 87.65
CA ASN A 2 -39.25 -13.59 88.19
C ASN A 2 -37.88 -12.96 88.55
N GLY A 3 -37.47 -11.76 88.10
CA GLY A 3 -38.13 -10.72 87.34
C GLY A 3 -37.33 -9.41 87.33
N ILE A 4 -37.78 -8.49 86.45
CA ILE A 4 -37.87 -7.02 86.54
C ILE A 4 -36.58 -6.15 86.68
N SER A 5 -36.49 -5.19 85.73
CA SER A 5 -36.01 -3.79 85.83
C SER A 5 -34.52 -3.55 85.52
N ARG A 6 -34.12 -2.61 84.64
CA ARG A 6 -34.57 -1.23 84.45
C ARG A 6 -34.32 -0.71 83.02
N LYS A 7 -35.08 0.34 82.67
CA LYS A 7 -34.96 1.21 81.49
C LYS A 7 -33.71 2.10 81.52
N SER A 8 -33.14 2.38 80.34
CA SER A 8 -32.42 3.62 79.98
C SER A 8 -32.44 3.68 78.45
N ILE A 9 -33.28 4.52 77.84
CA ILE A 9 -33.07 5.91 77.40
C ILE A 9 -31.93 6.03 76.38
N ALA A 10 -32.34 6.49 75.20
CA ALA A 10 -31.59 6.62 73.96
C ALA A 10 -30.47 7.66 74.02
N PHE A 11 -29.42 7.43 73.22
CA PHE A 11 -28.67 8.49 72.56
C PHE A 11 -28.36 8.06 71.12
N THR A 12 -29.15 8.60 70.20
CA THR A 12 -28.93 8.51 68.76
C THR A 12 -27.87 9.55 68.40
N GLY A 13 -26.61 9.14 68.39
CA GLY A 13 -25.50 9.94 67.88
C GLY A 13 -25.04 9.35 66.55
N ALA A 14 -25.58 9.86 65.45
CA ALA A 14 -25.02 9.59 64.13
C ALA A 14 -23.64 10.24 64.05
N VAL A 15 -22.58 9.43 64.07
CA VAL A 15 -21.24 9.87 63.67
C VAL A 15 -21.27 9.98 62.15
N LEU A 16 -21.43 11.22 61.67
CA LEU A 16 -21.19 11.56 60.28
C LEU A 16 -19.67 11.46 60.05
N LEU A 17 -19.22 10.29 59.61
CA LEU A 17 -17.86 10.09 59.11
C LEU A 17 -17.79 10.81 57.75
N VAL A 18 -17.38 12.07 57.77
CA VAL A 18 -16.96 12.79 56.56
C VAL A 18 -15.63 12.19 56.14
N ILE A 19 -15.68 11.18 55.28
CA ILE A 19 -14.51 10.77 54.51
C ILE A 19 -14.31 11.85 53.45
N THR A 20 -13.47 12.84 53.75
CA THR A 20 -12.83 13.66 52.72
C THR A 20 -11.93 12.73 51.90
N ILE A 21 -12.50 12.13 50.86
CA ILE A 21 -11.71 11.57 49.77
C ILE A 21 -11.11 12.78 49.07
N ALA A 22 -9.84 13.05 49.35
CA ALA A 22 -9.03 13.92 48.53
C ALA A 22 -8.93 13.25 47.15
N LEU A 23 -9.89 13.56 46.27
CA LEU A 23 -9.76 13.31 44.85
C LEU A 23 -8.52 14.11 44.41
N PRO A 24 -7.48 13.47 43.85
CA PRO A 24 -6.47 14.23 43.16
C PRO A 24 -7.19 14.94 42.01
N LEU A 25 -7.29 16.26 42.14
CA LEU A 25 -7.63 17.13 41.04
C LEU A 25 -6.50 16.95 40.02
N VAL A 26 -6.66 16.00 39.10
CA VAL A 26 -5.81 15.89 37.93
C VAL A 26 -6.17 17.09 37.07
N LEU A 27 -5.43 18.17 37.31
CA LEU A 27 -5.44 19.34 36.48
C LEU A 27 -4.79 18.91 35.17
N VAL A 28 -5.62 18.47 34.21
CA VAL A 28 -5.21 18.27 32.83
C VAL A 28 -4.87 19.66 32.31
N VAL A 29 -3.60 20.04 32.45
CA VAL A 29 -3.01 21.13 31.70
C VAL A 29 -3.09 20.67 30.25
N ARG A 30 -4.05 21.21 29.49
CA ARG A 30 -3.97 21.21 28.03
C ARG A 30 -2.72 22.00 27.68
N ALA A 31 -1.61 21.29 27.51
CA ALA A 31 -0.55 21.77 26.65
C ALA A 31 -1.22 21.85 25.27
N ASN A 32 -1.54 23.07 24.85
CA ASN A 32 -1.90 23.34 23.47
C ASN A 32 -0.59 23.19 22.69
N GLU A 33 -0.17 21.95 22.47
CA GLU A 33 0.86 21.63 21.51
C GLU A 33 0.25 21.92 20.15
N THR A 34 0.33 23.17 19.73
CA THR A 34 0.52 23.49 18.32
C THR A 34 1.87 22.89 17.93
N GLY A 35 1.93 21.55 17.89
CA GLY A 35 3.00 20.82 17.24
C GLY A 35 2.90 21.20 15.78
N SER A 36 3.68 22.20 15.39
CA SER A 36 4.03 22.40 14.00
C SER A 36 4.70 21.10 13.58
N ASN A 37 3.94 20.21 12.95
CA ASN A 37 4.49 19.08 12.23
C ASN A 37 5.49 19.69 11.24
N SER A 38 6.78 19.54 11.54
CA SER A 38 7.84 19.96 10.66
C SER A 38 7.83 18.98 9.48
N TYR A 39 7.10 19.36 8.43
CA TYR A 39 7.16 18.68 7.15
C TYR A 39 8.55 18.91 6.56
N LEU A 40 9.26 17.83 6.25
CA LEU A 40 10.51 17.95 5.51
C LEU A 40 10.16 18.21 4.04
N ALA A 41 10.60 19.36 3.54
CA ALA A 41 10.61 19.69 2.14
C ALA A 41 11.52 18.72 1.38
N TRP A 42 10.96 17.90 0.50
CA TRP A 42 11.75 17.02 -0.37
C TRP A 42 12.03 17.74 -1.68
N ASN A 43 13.30 18.02 -1.92
CA ASN A 43 13.77 18.58 -3.17
C ASN A 43 14.12 17.41 -4.09
N GLY A 44 13.15 16.94 -4.87
CA GLY A 44 13.12 15.69 -5.63
C GLY A 44 14.20 15.44 -6.69
N SER A 45 15.33 16.14 -6.65
CA SER A 45 16.44 15.97 -7.60
C SER A 45 17.72 15.40 -6.98
N GLU A 46 17.97 15.51 -5.67
CA GLU A 46 19.22 14.99 -5.08
C GLU A 46 19.05 13.66 -4.35
N THR A 47 17.85 13.35 -3.86
CA THR A 47 17.58 12.17 -3.01
C THR A 47 16.78 11.07 -3.69
N ALA A 48 16.45 11.24 -4.98
CA ALA A 48 15.63 10.30 -5.73
C ALA A 48 16.15 10.06 -7.14
N MET A 49 16.07 8.81 -7.57
CA MET A 49 16.53 8.37 -8.87
C MET A 49 15.39 7.64 -9.58
N ARG A 50 14.99 8.12 -10.76
CA ARG A 50 14.02 7.39 -11.60
C ARG A 50 14.59 6.06 -12.08
N ILE A 51 13.84 4.99 -11.88
CA ILE A 51 14.24 3.61 -12.24
C ILE A 51 13.31 2.96 -13.27
N ASP A 52 12.38 3.72 -13.83
CA ASP A 52 11.46 3.35 -14.91
C ASP A 52 12.02 3.56 -16.33
N GLY A 53 13.18 4.23 -16.45
CA GLY A 53 14.10 4.11 -17.58
C GLY A 53 14.34 5.35 -18.44
N GLY A 54 13.44 6.33 -18.48
CA GLY A 54 13.58 7.45 -19.42
C GLY A 54 14.33 8.66 -18.87
N GLY A 55 15.04 8.52 -17.75
CA GLY A 55 15.74 9.63 -17.10
C GLY A 55 14.80 10.81 -16.83
N GLU A 56 15.25 12.03 -17.13
CA GLU A 56 14.42 13.24 -17.01
C GLU A 56 13.27 13.28 -18.03
N SER A 57 13.35 12.49 -19.11
CA SER A 57 12.43 12.57 -20.26
C SER A 57 11.19 11.68 -20.18
N GLY A 58 11.05 10.84 -19.14
CA GLY A 58 9.85 10.01 -18.96
C GLY A 58 10.13 8.52 -18.86
N TRP A 59 9.34 7.73 -19.57
CA TRP A 59 9.43 6.28 -19.61
C TRP A 59 10.34 5.80 -20.76
N ASP A 60 11.08 4.70 -20.55
CA ASP A 60 11.79 4.01 -21.63
C ASP A 60 10.84 3.01 -22.31
N GLU A 61 9.92 3.55 -23.11
CA GLU A 61 8.73 2.85 -23.61
C GLU A 61 9.06 1.53 -24.33
N GLU A 62 10.16 1.50 -25.09
CA GLU A 62 10.57 0.34 -25.89
C GLU A 62 11.09 -0.84 -25.05
N GLN A 63 11.49 -0.61 -23.80
CA GLN A 63 11.98 -1.67 -22.90
C GLN A 63 10.88 -2.38 -22.12
N TRP A 64 9.68 -1.80 -22.10
CA TRP A 64 8.54 -2.36 -21.38
C TRP A 64 7.68 -3.23 -22.29
N TYR A 65 7.29 -4.41 -21.80
CA TYR A 65 6.43 -5.32 -22.55
C TYR A 65 5.45 -6.04 -21.62
N VAL A 66 4.29 -6.40 -22.19
CA VAL A 66 3.28 -7.18 -21.47
C VAL A 66 3.65 -8.66 -21.50
N GLN A 67 3.44 -9.33 -20.37
CA GLN A 67 3.40 -10.77 -20.27
C GLN A 67 2.14 -11.19 -19.51
N VAL A 68 1.26 -11.90 -20.20
CA VAL A 68 0.05 -12.50 -19.64
C VAL A 68 0.26 -13.99 -19.34
N ASP A 69 -0.64 -14.54 -18.54
CA ASP A 69 -0.72 -15.96 -18.22
C ASP A 69 -1.25 -16.82 -19.39
N GLY A 70 -0.59 -16.75 -20.55
CA GLY A 70 -0.90 -17.62 -21.69
C GLY A 70 -0.42 -19.07 -21.49
N VAL A 71 0.21 -19.37 -20.35
CA VAL A 71 0.77 -20.68 -20.03
C VAL A 71 -0.33 -21.55 -19.42
N MET A 72 -0.37 -22.85 -19.72
CA MET A 72 -1.40 -23.81 -19.22
C MET A 72 -2.87 -23.47 -19.54
N GLY A 73 -3.15 -22.55 -20.47
CA GLY A 73 -4.50 -22.21 -20.91
C GLY A 73 -5.17 -21.07 -20.14
N GLY A 74 -4.39 -20.26 -19.41
CA GLY A 74 -4.88 -19.05 -18.77
C GLY A 74 -5.50 -18.06 -19.76
N LYS A 75 -6.52 -17.35 -19.27
CA LYS A 75 -7.40 -16.47 -20.06
C LYS A 75 -7.26 -15.00 -19.71
N SER A 76 -6.32 -14.66 -18.82
CA SER A 76 -6.08 -13.26 -18.44
C SER A 76 -5.51 -12.47 -19.63
N SER A 77 -5.84 -11.19 -19.71
CA SER A 77 -5.34 -10.26 -20.72
C SER A 77 -4.53 -9.12 -20.09
N GLY A 78 -3.87 -8.35 -20.94
CA GLY A 78 -3.07 -7.21 -20.54
C GLY A 78 -2.67 -6.42 -21.77
N ASP A 79 -2.82 -5.11 -21.68
CA ASP A 79 -2.43 -4.13 -22.69
C ASP A 79 -1.60 -3.04 -22.01
N LEU A 80 -0.53 -2.63 -22.67
CA LEU A 80 0.38 -1.58 -22.22
C LEU A 80 0.36 -0.46 -23.25
N GLU A 81 0.16 0.76 -22.77
CA GLU A 81 0.25 1.98 -23.56
C GLU A 81 0.89 3.10 -22.71
N PHE A 82 1.52 4.08 -23.36
CA PHE A 82 2.05 5.27 -22.69
C PHE A 82 1.20 6.48 -23.09
N VAL A 83 0.59 7.12 -22.09
CA VAL A 83 -0.40 8.20 -22.31
C VAL A 83 0.13 9.51 -21.75
N GLY A 84 0.11 10.56 -22.57
CA GLY A 84 0.37 11.92 -22.12
C GLY A 84 -0.84 12.47 -21.37
N VAL A 85 -0.63 12.90 -20.14
CA VAL A 85 -1.64 13.55 -19.30
C VAL A 85 -1.25 15.00 -19.13
N GLU A 86 -2.13 15.91 -19.54
CA GLU A 86 -1.95 17.34 -19.31
C GLU A 86 -2.14 17.64 -17.83
N ASP A 87 -1.13 18.27 -17.21
CA ASP A 87 -1.21 18.63 -15.81
C ASP A 87 -2.12 19.86 -15.64
N ALA A 88 -3.34 19.66 -15.15
CA ALA A 88 -4.32 20.72 -14.93
C ALA A 88 -3.92 21.68 -13.78
N SER A 89 -2.81 21.39 -13.08
CA SER A 89 -2.33 22.08 -11.89
C SER A 89 -1.62 23.41 -12.17
N ALA A 90 -1.24 23.71 -13.42
CA ALA A 90 -0.51 24.93 -13.77
C ALA A 90 -1.43 26.16 -13.91
N SER A 91 -2.05 26.58 -12.80
CA SER A 91 -2.70 27.88 -12.71
C SER A 91 -1.69 28.93 -12.25
N THR A 92 -1.22 29.77 -13.18
CA THR A 92 -1.09 31.24 -13.10
C THR A 92 0.03 31.75 -14.03
N GLU A 93 -0.39 32.44 -15.09
CA GLU A 93 0.35 33.39 -15.94
C GLU A 93 1.53 32.97 -16.84
N THR A 94 2.03 31.73 -16.82
CA THR A 94 3.00 31.29 -17.86
C THR A 94 2.60 29.94 -18.47
N THR A 95 2.07 29.97 -19.70
CA THR A 95 1.52 28.82 -20.43
C THR A 95 2.64 27.87 -20.90
N THR A 96 3.20 27.07 -20.00
CA THR A 96 3.93 25.86 -20.36
C THR A 96 3.12 24.69 -19.84
N THR A 97 2.33 24.08 -20.72
CA THR A 97 1.60 22.85 -20.39
C THR A 97 2.62 21.75 -20.23
N THR A 98 2.89 21.35 -18.98
CA THR A 98 3.70 20.17 -18.71
C THR A 98 2.83 18.94 -18.97
N THR A 99 3.22 18.13 -19.96
CA THR A 99 2.60 16.83 -20.19
C THR A 99 3.37 15.78 -19.42
N THR A 100 2.70 15.09 -18.50
CA THR A 100 3.27 13.95 -17.78
C THR A 100 2.89 12.67 -18.53
N THR A 101 3.88 11.94 -19.03
CA THR A 101 3.65 10.61 -19.62
C THR A 101 3.46 9.57 -18.52
N MET A 102 2.34 8.86 -18.55
CA MET A 102 2.04 7.75 -17.64
C MET A 102 2.03 6.43 -18.40
N MET A 103 2.55 5.38 -17.77
CA MET A 103 2.31 4.01 -18.19
C MET A 103 0.87 3.63 -17.84
N SER A 104 0.06 3.28 -18.82
CA SER A 104 -1.28 2.72 -18.65
C SER A 104 -1.23 1.21 -18.88
N PHE A 105 -1.54 0.44 -17.83
CA PHE A 105 -1.58 -1.00 -17.83
C PHE A 105 -2.99 -1.47 -17.47
N LYS A 106 -3.68 -2.04 -18.45
CA LYS A 106 -5.10 -2.44 -18.33
C LYS A 106 -5.34 -3.84 -18.86
N GLY A 107 -6.42 -4.48 -18.44
CA GLY A 107 -6.79 -5.83 -18.90
C GLY A 107 -7.89 -6.45 -18.05
N ASP A 108 -8.07 -7.77 -18.19
CA ASP A 108 -8.99 -8.60 -17.42
C ASP A 108 -8.23 -9.77 -16.79
N ILE A 109 -8.41 -9.97 -15.49
CA ILE A 109 -7.87 -11.14 -14.79
C ILE A 109 -8.91 -12.23 -14.74
N ASN A 110 -8.56 -13.39 -15.28
CA ASN A 110 -9.40 -14.57 -15.28
C ASN A 110 -8.75 -15.69 -14.46
N LEU A 111 -9.45 -16.20 -13.44
CA LEU A 111 -8.93 -17.22 -12.55
C LEU A 111 -8.94 -18.65 -13.15
N ASP A 112 -9.54 -18.84 -14.32
CA ASP A 112 -9.49 -20.10 -15.06
C ASP A 112 -8.18 -20.20 -15.86
N GLY A 113 -7.24 -21.01 -15.34
CA GLY A 113 -5.95 -21.31 -15.97
C GLY A 113 -4.73 -20.61 -15.37
N GLY A 114 -4.94 -19.75 -14.36
CA GLY A 114 -3.91 -19.26 -13.45
C GLY A 114 -4.33 -17.94 -12.82
N GLY A 115 -4.31 -16.83 -13.57
CA GLY A 115 -4.96 -15.57 -13.19
C GLY A 115 -3.99 -14.47 -12.81
N PHE A 116 -3.16 -14.06 -13.77
CA PHE A 116 -2.28 -12.91 -13.61
C PHE A 116 -1.99 -12.20 -14.93
N SER A 117 -1.57 -10.95 -14.82
CA SER A 117 -1.06 -10.12 -15.91
C SER A 117 0.12 -9.30 -15.40
N SER A 118 1.10 -9.02 -16.25
CA SER A 118 2.28 -8.24 -15.86
C SER A 118 2.84 -7.39 -16.98
N VAL A 119 3.45 -6.26 -16.61
CA VAL A 119 4.35 -5.48 -17.49
C VAL A 119 5.77 -5.59 -16.95
N ARG A 120 6.73 -5.75 -17.85
CA ARG A 120 8.11 -6.14 -17.50
C ARG A 120 9.11 -5.34 -18.30
N ARG A 121 10.28 -5.13 -17.72
CA ARG A 121 11.47 -4.64 -18.43
C ARG A 121 12.73 -5.36 -17.93
N ARG A 122 13.73 -5.41 -18.80
CA ARG A 122 15.10 -5.73 -18.39
C ARG A 122 15.80 -4.45 -17.98
N ILE A 123 16.62 -4.52 -16.95
CA ILE A 123 17.36 -3.37 -16.41
C ILE A 123 18.64 -3.90 -15.78
N ASN A 124 19.69 -3.08 -15.63
CA ASN A 124 20.78 -3.37 -14.71
C ASN A 124 20.80 -2.23 -13.68
N LEU A 125 20.55 -2.54 -12.41
CA LEU A 125 20.32 -1.53 -11.38
C LEU A 125 20.97 -1.95 -10.06
N ASP A 126 21.57 -0.99 -9.38
CA ASP A 126 22.09 -1.10 -8.02
C ASP A 126 21.31 -0.15 -7.11
N LEU A 127 20.58 -0.73 -6.15
CA LEU A 127 19.80 0.00 -5.14
C LEU A 127 20.45 -0.02 -3.75
N THR A 128 21.71 -0.42 -3.62
CA THR A 128 22.39 -0.57 -2.31
C THR A 128 22.43 0.74 -1.51
N GLY A 129 22.43 1.89 -2.19
CA GLY A 129 22.43 3.22 -1.57
C GLY A 129 21.05 3.80 -1.26
N PHE A 130 19.96 3.05 -1.52
CA PHE A 130 18.58 3.55 -1.38
C PHE A 130 17.85 2.85 -0.24
N SER A 131 16.93 3.56 0.41
CA SER A 131 16.08 3.02 1.49
C SER A 131 14.86 2.27 0.95
N GLY A 132 14.37 2.65 -0.24
CA GLY A 132 13.19 2.06 -0.85
C GLY A 132 12.85 2.64 -2.21
N VAL A 133 11.63 2.34 -2.64
CA VAL A 133 11.06 2.78 -3.91
C VAL A 133 9.76 3.53 -3.66
N VAL A 134 9.56 4.64 -4.36
CA VAL A 134 8.29 5.36 -4.44
C VAL A 134 7.66 5.07 -5.79
N VAL A 135 6.40 4.63 -5.77
CA VAL A 135 5.59 4.47 -6.97
C VAL A 135 4.52 5.56 -6.97
N THR A 136 4.56 6.45 -7.95
CA THR A 136 3.54 7.49 -8.15
C THR A 136 2.58 7.02 -9.24
N LEU A 137 1.29 7.03 -8.95
CA LEU A 137 0.26 6.44 -9.79
C LEU A 137 -1.06 7.21 -9.69
N GLU A 138 -1.93 7.05 -10.68
CA GLU A 138 -3.28 7.60 -10.67
C GLU A 138 -4.14 6.84 -9.66
N ALA A 139 -4.69 7.56 -8.69
CA ALA A 139 -5.64 7.03 -7.72
C ALA A 139 -6.91 6.57 -8.45
N SER A 140 -7.45 5.44 -8.01
CA SER A 140 -8.66 4.88 -8.61
C SER A 140 -9.89 5.63 -8.12
N PRO A 141 -10.77 6.11 -9.02
CA PRO A 141 -11.99 6.77 -8.60
C PRO A 141 -12.93 5.76 -7.93
N VAL A 142 -13.66 6.21 -6.90
CA VAL A 142 -14.81 5.44 -6.40
C VAL A 142 -15.89 5.52 -7.47
N SER A 143 -16.14 4.40 -8.14
CA SER A 143 -17.12 4.29 -9.22
C SER A 143 -18.30 3.40 -8.80
N SER A 144 -19.35 3.41 -9.62
CA SER A 144 -20.47 2.48 -9.49
C SER A 144 -20.42 1.50 -10.68
N PRO A 145 -20.27 0.18 -10.44
CA PRO A 145 -20.28 -0.50 -9.14
C PRO A 145 -19.01 -0.22 -8.30
N ILE A 146 -19.16 -0.23 -6.97
CA ILE A 146 -18.06 0.02 -6.04
C ILE A 146 -17.03 -1.12 -6.14
N ALA A 147 -15.83 -0.77 -6.58
CA ALA A 147 -14.70 -1.68 -6.72
C ALA A 147 -13.71 -1.52 -5.54
N PRO A 148 -13.06 -2.60 -5.10
CA PRO A 148 -11.99 -2.51 -4.11
C PRO A 148 -10.71 -1.90 -4.72
N PRO A 149 -9.76 -1.40 -3.89
CA PRO A 149 -8.44 -1.02 -4.37
C PRO A 149 -7.76 -2.16 -5.14
N THR A 150 -7.11 -1.86 -6.26
CA THR A 150 -6.32 -2.84 -7.01
C THR A 150 -4.97 -3.05 -6.34
N GLY A 151 -4.68 -4.26 -5.89
CA GLY A 151 -3.38 -4.67 -5.38
C GLY A 151 -2.38 -4.95 -6.50
N LEU A 152 -1.13 -4.51 -6.32
CA LEU A 152 -0.04 -4.69 -7.27
C LEU A 152 1.19 -5.26 -6.56
N HIS A 153 1.98 -6.04 -7.30
CA HIS A 153 3.36 -6.33 -6.92
C HIS A 153 4.31 -5.54 -7.80
N LEU A 154 5.20 -4.78 -7.17
CA LEU A 154 6.45 -4.37 -7.81
C LEU A 154 7.48 -5.46 -7.53
N GLN A 155 8.02 -6.05 -8.59
CA GLN A 155 8.96 -7.16 -8.53
C GLN A 155 10.29 -6.77 -9.16
N PHE A 156 11.38 -7.12 -8.48
CA PHE A 156 12.74 -7.04 -9.00
C PHE A 156 13.30 -8.43 -9.28
N GLY A 157 13.88 -8.59 -10.47
CA GLY A 157 14.69 -9.75 -10.80
C GLY A 157 16.05 -9.62 -10.14
N ASP A 158 16.53 -10.68 -9.50
CA ASP A 158 17.80 -10.72 -8.78
C ASP A 158 18.76 -11.68 -9.49
N SER A 159 19.80 -11.14 -10.13
CA SER A 159 20.77 -11.94 -10.87
C SER A 159 21.68 -12.81 -9.98
N SER A 160 21.69 -12.57 -8.67
CA SER A 160 22.38 -13.43 -7.70
C SER A 160 21.58 -14.68 -7.33
N SER A 161 20.29 -14.72 -7.70
CA SER A 161 19.33 -15.75 -7.30
C SER A 161 18.57 -16.31 -8.51
N TYR A 162 17.83 -17.40 -8.28
CA TYR A 162 16.85 -17.91 -9.24
C TYR A 162 15.44 -17.35 -9.02
N TYR A 163 15.28 -16.53 -7.97
CA TYR A 163 13.99 -15.99 -7.54
C TYR A 163 13.94 -14.50 -7.81
N ASP A 164 12.75 -14.03 -8.16
CA ASP A 164 12.44 -12.61 -8.25
C ASP A 164 11.73 -12.20 -6.94
N PHE A 165 12.04 -11.02 -6.43
CA PHE A 165 11.56 -10.54 -5.14
C PHE A 165 10.55 -9.43 -5.33
N SER A 166 9.43 -9.50 -4.61
CA SER A 166 8.34 -8.54 -4.77
C SER A 166 7.96 -7.87 -3.46
N SER A 167 7.60 -6.59 -3.59
CA SER A 167 6.90 -5.82 -2.58
C SER A 167 5.50 -5.48 -3.08
N ALA A 168 4.54 -5.40 -2.16
CA ALA A 168 3.15 -5.13 -2.46
C ALA A 168 2.81 -3.66 -2.28
N LEU A 169 1.95 -3.16 -3.17
CA LEU A 169 1.26 -1.90 -3.03
C LEU A 169 -0.22 -2.07 -3.41
N ALA A 170 -1.04 -1.05 -3.15
CA ALA A 170 -2.38 -0.98 -3.67
C ALA A 170 -2.59 0.42 -4.28
N VAL A 171 -3.38 0.48 -5.35
CA VAL A 171 -3.81 1.73 -5.96
C VAL A 171 -4.72 2.47 -4.97
N PRO A 172 -4.33 3.64 -4.42
CA PRO A 172 -5.18 4.36 -3.48
C PRO A 172 -6.49 4.78 -4.14
N LEU A 173 -7.57 4.87 -3.36
CA LEU A 173 -8.84 5.40 -3.85
C LEU A 173 -8.79 6.93 -3.76
N GLY A 174 -9.19 7.62 -4.82
CA GLY A 174 -9.09 9.07 -4.88
C GLY A 174 -9.70 9.69 -6.12
N GLY A 175 -9.89 11.01 -6.06
CA GLY A 175 -10.29 11.82 -7.20
C GLY A 175 -11.80 11.89 -7.43
N SER A 176 -12.19 12.87 -8.24
CA SER A 176 -13.58 13.21 -8.53
C SER A 176 -13.81 13.22 -10.04
N GLY A 177 -13.94 12.04 -10.66
CA GLY A 177 -14.54 11.79 -11.99
C GLY A 177 -14.10 12.62 -13.22
N GLY A 178 -13.12 13.53 -13.13
CA GLY A 178 -12.83 14.50 -14.19
C GLY A 178 -11.38 14.96 -14.29
N SER A 179 -10.52 14.63 -13.33
CA SER A 179 -9.07 14.83 -13.44
C SER A 179 -8.31 13.74 -12.68
N PRO A 180 -7.19 13.25 -13.25
CA PRO A 180 -6.38 12.23 -12.61
C PRO A 180 -5.84 12.78 -11.30
N THR A 181 -6.08 12.07 -10.21
CA THR A 181 -5.52 12.41 -8.89
C THR A 181 -4.32 11.52 -8.65
N LEU A 182 -3.13 12.11 -8.58
CA LEU A 182 -1.92 11.33 -8.32
C LEU A 182 -1.79 11.00 -6.84
N ALA A 183 -1.29 9.79 -6.57
CA ALA A 183 -0.92 9.34 -5.25
C ALA A 183 0.40 8.57 -5.31
N SER A 184 1.21 8.71 -4.27
CA SER A 184 2.51 8.04 -4.17
C SER A 184 2.48 7.00 -3.06
N VAL A 185 3.16 5.87 -3.26
CA VAL A 185 3.26 4.77 -2.30
C VAL A 185 4.73 4.44 -2.09
N TYR A 186 5.18 4.45 -0.83
CA TYR A 186 6.55 4.08 -0.47
C TYR A 186 6.68 2.60 -0.13
N LEU A 187 7.70 1.96 -0.68
CA LEU A 187 8.03 0.54 -0.56
C LEU A 187 9.48 0.41 -0.05
N PRO A 188 9.69 0.18 1.26
CA PRO A 188 11.02 -0.06 1.81
C PRO A 188 11.69 -1.26 1.12
N LEU A 189 13.01 -1.21 0.88
CA LEU A 189 13.72 -2.33 0.24
C LEU A 189 13.56 -3.64 1.04
N GLU A 190 13.47 -3.56 2.36
CA GLU A 190 13.22 -4.71 3.25
C GLU A 190 11.88 -5.41 3.01
N THR A 191 10.92 -4.76 2.33
CA THR A 191 9.63 -5.37 1.96
C THR A 191 9.69 -6.15 0.66
N PHE A 192 10.81 -6.15 -0.08
CA PHE A 192 11.06 -7.03 -1.22
C PHE A 192 11.54 -8.40 -0.73
N ASP A 193 10.71 -9.04 0.09
CA ASP A 193 11.01 -10.28 0.81
C ASP A 193 10.28 -11.50 0.21
N ARG A 194 9.30 -11.27 -0.67
CA ARG A 194 8.60 -12.36 -1.35
C ARG A 194 9.35 -12.83 -2.59
N GLY A 195 10.28 -13.76 -2.38
CA GLY A 195 10.96 -14.48 -3.46
C GLY A 195 10.02 -15.49 -4.16
N THR A 196 9.82 -15.36 -5.46
CA THR A 196 9.00 -16.28 -6.27
C THR A 196 9.68 -16.67 -7.58
N ARG A 197 9.42 -17.88 -8.04
CA ARG A 197 9.87 -18.38 -9.35
C ARG A 197 8.81 -19.29 -9.95
N PHE A 198 8.30 -18.96 -11.13
CA PHE A 198 7.27 -19.75 -11.81
C PHE A 198 6.06 -20.08 -10.90
N GLY A 199 5.65 -19.14 -10.05
CA GLY A 199 4.56 -19.32 -9.08
C GLY A 199 4.93 -20.09 -7.80
N PHE A 200 6.17 -20.60 -7.69
CA PHE A 200 6.66 -21.24 -6.47
C PHE A 200 7.34 -20.22 -5.57
N SER A 201 6.89 -20.12 -4.32
CA SER A 201 7.55 -19.31 -3.29
C SER A 201 8.90 -19.90 -2.91
N CYS A 202 9.84 -19.02 -2.53
CA CYS A 202 11.06 -19.46 -1.89
C CYS A 202 10.76 -19.98 -0.47
N ASN A 203 11.34 -21.13 -0.14
CA ASN A 203 11.15 -21.78 1.15
C ASN A 203 12.39 -21.73 2.07
N ASN A 204 13.55 -21.30 1.57
CA ASN A 204 14.84 -21.42 2.27
C ASN A 204 15.68 -20.13 2.15
N ASN A 205 15.65 -19.26 3.17
CA ASN A 205 16.55 -18.12 3.36
C ASN A 205 16.91 -17.34 2.08
N CYS A 206 15.92 -17.11 1.20
CA CYS A 206 16.12 -16.21 0.08
C CYS A 206 16.19 -14.79 0.63
N ALA A 207 17.22 -14.07 0.21
CA ALA A 207 17.39 -12.66 0.51
C ALA A 207 17.54 -11.94 -0.83
N PHE A 208 16.83 -10.83 -0.96
CA PHE A 208 16.96 -9.92 -2.09
C PHE A 208 18.32 -9.23 -2.05
N ASP A 209 19.07 -9.29 -3.15
CA ASP A 209 20.31 -8.53 -3.32
C ASP A 209 20.06 -7.25 -4.14
N PRO A 210 19.98 -6.06 -3.50
CA PRO A 210 19.69 -4.82 -4.20
C PRO A 210 20.84 -4.37 -5.14
N SER A 211 22.05 -4.94 -5.03
CA SER A 211 23.20 -4.56 -5.86
C SER A 211 23.17 -5.18 -7.26
N ARG A 212 22.25 -6.12 -7.50
CA ARG A 212 22.30 -7.05 -8.65
C ARG A 212 20.95 -7.22 -9.34
N ILE A 213 20.18 -6.13 -9.42
CA ILE A 213 18.86 -6.13 -10.05
C ILE A 213 19.00 -6.20 -11.56
N ASN A 214 18.42 -7.23 -12.19
CA ASN A 214 18.48 -7.46 -13.64
C ASN A 214 17.13 -7.36 -14.37
N GLY A 215 16.05 -7.09 -13.64
CA GLY A 215 14.70 -6.99 -14.17
C GLY A 215 13.79 -6.22 -13.23
N MET A 216 12.76 -5.61 -13.79
CA MET A 216 11.68 -4.98 -13.02
C MET A 216 10.34 -5.37 -13.64
N SER A 217 9.32 -5.59 -12.83
CA SER A 217 7.99 -5.98 -13.30
C SER A 217 6.89 -5.47 -12.37
N VAL A 218 5.76 -5.10 -12.93
CA VAL A 218 4.53 -4.79 -12.18
C VAL A 218 3.50 -5.86 -12.49
N TYR A 219 2.95 -6.49 -11.46
CA TYR A 219 1.97 -7.57 -11.59
C TYR A 219 0.61 -7.20 -11.00
N VAL A 220 -0.45 -7.63 -11.69
CA VAL A 220 -1.79 -7.81 -11.15
C VAL A 220 -2.03 -9.31 -11.03
N LEU A 221 -2.32 -9.78 -9.81
CA LEU A 221 -2.39 -11.20 -9.47
C LEU A 221 -3.75 -11.51 -8.86
N PHE A 222 -4.41 -12.56 -9.35
CA PHE A 222 -5.58 -13.25 -8.78
C PHE A 222 -6.76 -12.38 -8.30
N GLN A 223 -6.91 -11.17 -8.83
CA GLN A 223 -8.01 -10.26 -8.57
C GLN A 223 -8.93 -10.30 -9.78
N GLU A 224 -9.90 -11.22 -9.79
CA GLU A 224 -10.77 -11.47 -10.94
C GLU A 224 -11.51 -10.22 -11.43
N GLY A 225 -11.54 -10.02 -12.76
CA GLY A 225 -12.22 -8.92 -13.42
C GLY A 225 -11.27 -7.89 -14.06
N ASP A 226 -11.86 -6.82 -14.58
CA ASP A 226 -11.15 -5.74 -15.25
C ASP A 226 -10.24 -4.96 -14.28
N PHE A 227 -9.09 -4.53 -14.78
CA PHE A 227 -8.19 -3.59 -14.12
C PHE A 227 -7.71 -2.50 -15.10
N ASP A 228 -7.50 -1.30 -14.59
CA ASP A 228 -6.86 -0.18 -15.27
C ASP A 228 -5.98 0.54 -14.25
N VAL A 229 -4.67 0.50 -14.47
CA VAL A 229 -3.66 1.08 -13.57
C VAL A 229 -2.80 2.02 -14.37
N ARG A 230 -2.69 3.27 -13.92
CA ARG A 230 -1.79 4.25 -14.54
C ARG A 230 -0.68 4.66 -13.59
N ILE A 231 0.56 4.43 -13.99
CA ILE A 231 1.75 4.72 -13.20
C ILE A 231 2.44 5.93 -13.83
N ALA A 232 2.64 6.97 -13.05
CA ALA A 232 3.33 8.18 -13.47
C ALA A 232 4.86 8.03 -13.36
N SER A 233 5.35 7.50 -12.24
CA SER A 233 6.79 7.26 -12.04
C SER A 233 7.08 6.11 -11.08
N ILE A 234 8.28 5.54 -11.22
CA ILE A 234 8.89 4.63 -10.25
C ILE A 234 10.29 5.15 -9.92
N GLU A 235 10.51 5.51 -8.66
CA GLU A 235 11.70 6.20 -8.18
C GLU A 235 12.33 5.48 -6.99
N ALA A 236 13.64 5.30 -7.00
CA ALA A 236 14.38 4.88 -5.81
C ALA A 236 14.67 6.10 -4.93
N VAL A 237 14.47 6.00 -3.62
CA VAL A 237 14.68 7.10 -2.66
C VAL A 237 15.68 6.73 -1.58
N THR A 238 16.54 7.68 -1.19
CA THR A 238 17.61 7.43 -0.21
C THR A 238 17.10 7.37 1.22
N GLU A 239 15.94 7.98 1.51
CA GLU A 239 15.36 8.06 2.86
C GLU A 239 13.92 7.51 2.89
N PRO A 240 13.49 6.93 4.02
CA PRO A 240 12.10 6.56 4.22
C PRO A 240 11.17 7.77 4.14
N VAL A 241 10.03 7.61 3.47
CA VAL A 241 9.01 8.65 3.33
C VAL A 241 7.61 8.04 3.49
N SER A 242 6.63 8.84 3.88
CA SER A 242 5.23 8.44 3.86
C SER A 242 4.36 9.48 3.17
N PHE A 243 3.32 9.03 2.46
CA PHE A 243 2.44 9.93 1.70
C PHE A 243 1.04 9.90 2.25
N SER A 244 0.40 11.07 2.23
CA SER A 244 -1.02 11.21 2.54
C SER A 244 -1.87 10.53 1.46
N PRO A 245 -2.89 9.73 1.81
CA PRO A 245 -3.84 9.24 0.83
C PRO A 245 -4.61 10.43 0.21
N PRO A 246 -4.96 10.34 -1.08
CA PRO A 246 -5.84 11.34 -1.69
C PRO A 246 -7.23 11.30 -1.05
N VAL A 247 -8.00 12.37 -1.28
CA VAL A 247 -9.40 12.42 -0.87
C VAL A 247 -10.21 11.53 -1.82
N ALA A 248 -10.86 10.51 -1.26
CA ALA A 248 -11.76 9.63 -2.01
C ALA A 248 -13.17 10.25 -2.06
N ALA A 249 -13.53 10.86 -3.19
CA ALA A 249 -14.89 11.30 -3.45
C ALA A 249 -15.76 10.10 -3.88
N GLY A 250 -17.08 10.15 -3.65
CA GLY A 250 -18.03 9.13 -4.12
C GLY A 250 -18.40 8.05 -3.10
N ILE A 251 -18.03 8.20 -1.82
CA ILE A 251 -18.54 7.37 -0.71
C ILE A 251 -19.57 8.19 0.07
N ASP A 252 -20.78 8.33 -0.47
CA ASP A 252 -21.73 9.34 0.00
C ASP A 252 -22.58 8.88 1.20
N SER A 253 -22.45 7.61 1.59
CA SER A 253 -23.24 7.01 2.67
C SER A 253 -22.50 5.91 3.44
N PRO A 254 -22.96 5.55 4.65
CA PRO A 254 -22.47 4.35 5.34
C PRO A 254 -22.61 3.08 4.49
N GLY A 255 -23.65 3.03 3.64
CA GLY A 255 -23.90 1.89 2.75
C GLY A 255 -22.78 1.69 1.74
N ASP A 256 -22.31 2.78 1.12
CA ASP A 256 -21.22 2.76 0.14
C ASP A 256 -19.90 2.33 0.80
N ALA A 257 -19.62 2.85 2.00
CA ALA A 257 -18.45 2.44 2.78
C ALA A 257 -18.50 0.95 3.14
N ILE A 258 -19.66 0.44 3.57
CA ILE A 258 -19.85 -0.99 3.87
C ILE A 258 -19.68 -1.85 2.61
N GLU A 259 -20.24 -1.42 1.47
CA GLU A 259 -20.09 -2.14 0.21
C GLU A 259 -18.63 -2.20 -0.23
N LEU A 260 -17.91 -1.08 -0.16
CA LEU A 260 -16.49 -0.98 -0.45
C LEU A 260 -15.64 -1.89 0.45
N LEU A 261 -15.88 -1.85 1.77
CA LEU A 261 -15.18 -2.69 2.74
C LEU A 261 -15.43 -4.17 2.49
N ARG A 262 -16.67 -4.57 2.17
CA ARG A 262 -17.01 -5.96 1.83
C ARG A 262 -16.42 -6.40 0.50
N ALA A 263 -16.40 -5.53 -0.51
CA ALA A 263 -15.74 -5.80 -1.79
C ALA A 263 -14.24 -6.02 -1.58
N THR A 264 -13.62 -5.17 -0.75
CA THR A 264 -12.20 -5.26 -0.39
C THR A 264 -11.90 -6.56 0.34
N VAL A 265 -12.74 -6.95 1.31
CA VAL A 265 -12.63 -8.23 2.02
C VAL A 265 -12.73 -9.44 1.09
N ARG A 266 -13.65 -9.42 0.11
CA ARG A 266 -13.79 -10.54 -0.85
C ARG A 266 -12.53 -10.68 -1.72
N SER A 267 -12.04 -9.57 -2.24
CA SER A 267 -10.86 -9.57 -3.11
C SER A 267 -9.57 -9.89 -2.34
N GLY A 268 -9.30 -9.16 -1.24
CA GLY A 268 -8.14 -9.37 -0.38
C GLY A 268 -8.13 -10.75 0.30
N GLY A 269 -9.28 -11.24 0.77
CA GLY A 269 -9.41 -12.60 1.32
C GLY A 269 -9.05 -13.68 0.30
N GLY A 270 -9.47 -13.52 -0.96
CA GLY A 270 -9.08 -14.44 -2.04
C GLY A 270 -7.57 -14.48 -2.30
N LEU A 271 -6.89 -13.33 -2.17
CA LEU A 271 -5.43 -13.25 -2.25
C LEU A 271 -4.74 -13.93 -1.07
N TYR A 272 -5.24 -13.72 0.14
CA TYR A 272 -4.75 -14.41 1.33
C TYR A 272 -4.82 -15.93 1.18
N ASP A 273 -5.96 -16.46 0.71
CA ASP A 273 -6.15 -17.90 0.49
C ASP A 273 -5.20 -18.48 -0.58
N LYS A 274 -4.75 -17.64 -1.52
CA LYS A 274 -3.74 -17.97 -2.53
C LYS A 274 -2.30 -17.70 -2.07
N SER A 275 -2.11 -17.43 -0.78
CA SER A 275 -0.79 -17.14 -0.16
C SER A 275 -0.13 -15.84 -0.64
N TYR A 276 -0.92 -14.86 -1.10
CA TYR A 276 -0.48 -13.49 -1.39
C TYR A 276 -0.90 -12.56 -0.25
N VAL A 277 -0.36 -12.83 0.94
CA VAL A 277 -0.77 -12.18 2.19
C VAL A 277 -0.44 -10.69 2.17
N GLU A 278 0.70 -10.32 1.62
CA GLU A 278 1.12 -8.93 1.43
C GLU A 278 0.15 -8.10 0.57
N LEU A 279 -0.42 -8.66 -0.51
CA LEU A 279 -1.44 -7.95 -1.30
C LEU A 279 -2.74 -7.77 -0.52
N CYS A 280 -3.15 -8.78 0.26
CA CYS A 280 -4.29 -8.67 1.15
C CYS A 280 -4.11 -7.51 2.16
N VAL A 281 -2.93 -7.46 2.80
CA VAL A 281 -2.56 -6.39 3.73
C VAL A 281 -2.63 -5.02 3.06
N THR A 282 -2.02 -4.83 1.90
CA THR A 282 -1.97 -3.51 1.24
C THR A 282 -3.33 -3.03 0.76
N MET A 283 -4.18 -3.94 0.28
CA MET A 283 -5.56 -3.60 -0.08
C MET A 283 -6.39 -3.17 1.13
N TYR A 284 -6.29 -3.92 2.24
CA TYR A 284 -7.00 -3.56 3.48
C TYR A 284 -6.47 -2.25 4.06
N TRP A 285 -5.15 -2.05 4.03
CA TRP A 285 -4.52 -0.81 4.45
C TRP A 285 -5.01 0.38 3.63
N SER A 286 -5.02 0.25 2.30
CA SER A 286 -5.42 1.31 1.37
C SER A 286 -6.88 1.73 1.57
N VAL A 287 -7.82 0.78 1.68
CA VAL A 287 -9.24 1.13 1.87
C VAL A 287 -9.50 1.82 3.21
N LEU A 288 -8.86 1.36 4.29
CA LEU A 288 -9.00 1.96 5.62
C LEU A 288 -8.44 3.39 5.66
N ASN A 289 -7.30 3.61 5.02
CA ASN A 289 -6.70 4.95 4.92
C ASN A 289 -7.50 5.89 4.01
N SER A 290 -8.13 5.36 2.96
CA SER A 290 -9.06 6.12 2.10
C SER A 290 -10.27 6.61 2.90
N LEU A 291 -10.83 5.76 3.78
CA LEU A 291 -11.92 6.14 4.68
C LEU A 291 -11.50 7.22 5.70
N LEU A 292 -10.27 7.18 6.22
CA LEU A 292 -9.75 8.25 7.10
C LEU A 292 -9.66 9.60 6.40
N ARG A 293 -9.38 9.60 5.09
CA ARG A 293 -9.27 10.79 4.22
C ARG A 293 -10.57 11.19 3.55
N PHE A 294 -11.66 10.51 3.86
CA PHE A 294 -12.99 10.93 3.43
C PHE A 294 -13.26 12.35 3.96
N PRO A 295 -13.72 13.28 3.10
CA PRO A 295 -13.84 14.68 3.48
C PRO A 295 -14.83 14.80 4.65
N ALA A 296 -14.43 15.53 5.68
CA ALA A 296 -15.34 15.98 6.71
C ALA A 296 -16.11 17.18 6.12
N GLU A 297 -17.23 16.93 5.44
CA GLU A 297 -18.00 18.01 4.81
C GLU A 297 -19.09 18.59 5.72
N GLU A 298 -19.36 19.88 5.48
CA GLU A 298 -20.37 20.71 6.14
C GLU A 298 -21.83 20.34 5.74
N GLU A 299 -22.05 19.55 4.67
CA GLU A 299 -23.40 19.16 4.20
C GLU A 299 -23.57 17.65 3.83
N GLY A 300 -22.65 16.76 4.24
CA GLY A 300 -22.66 15.34 3.84
C GLY A 300 -22.59 14.32 4.99
N TRP A 301 -22.59 13.03 4.65
CA TRP A 301 -22.23 11.97 5.60
C TRP A 301 -20.73 12.09 5.92
N SER A 302 -20.37 12.08 7.21
CA SER A 302 -18.97 12.03 7.64
C SER A 302 -18.70 10.75 8.40
N LEU A 303 -17.50 10.20 8.29
CA LEU A 303 -17.10 9.03 9.05
C LEU A 303 -17.13 9.33 10.56
N PRO A 304 -17.91 8.58 11.38
CA PRO A 304 -18.02 8.87 12.80
C PRO A 304 -16.67 8.82 13.54
N GLY A 305 -16.46 9.71 14.50
CA GLY A 305 -15.24 9.76 15.32
C GLY A 305 -14.84 8.41 15.95
N PRO A 306 -15.77 7.65 16.57
CA PRO A 306 -15.47 6.32 17.11
C PRO A 306 -15.01 5.33 16.03
N VAL A 307 -15.58 5.40 14.83
CA VAL A 307 -15.16 4.55 13.70
C VAL A 307 -13.74 4.91 13.27
N ARG A 308 -13.40 6.21 13.21
CA ARG A 308 -12.01 6.66 12.94
C ARG A 308 -11.04 6.12 13.99
N ALA A 309 -11.42 6.12 15.27
CA ALA A 309 -10.58 5.57 16.34
C ALA A 309 -10.28 4.08 16.17
N VAL A 310 -11.29 3.29 15.79
CA VAL A 310 -11.11 1.86 15.49
C VAL A 310 -10.16 1.66 14.32
N ILE A 311 -10.32 2.44 13.25
CA ILE A 311 -9.43 2.37 12.09
C ILE A 311 -7.99 2.70 12.49
N CYS A 312 -7.79 3.79 13.24
CA CYS A 312 -6.48 4.22 13.70
C CYS A 312 -5.77 3.13 14.51
N GLU A 313 -6.42 2.57 15.55
CA GLU A 313 -5.81 1.51 16.35
C GLU A 313 -5.50 0.26 15.51
N GLY A 314 -6.41 -0.11 14.60
CA GLY A 314 -6.22 -1.23 13.70
C GLY A 314 -5.00 -1.08 12.79
N LEU A 315 -4.82 0.11 12.19
CA LEU A 315 -3.68 0.44 11.33
C LEU A 315 -2.37 0.47 12.13
N GLU A 316 -2.34 1.13 13.29
CA GLU A 316 -1.15 1.20 14.16
C GLU A 316 -0.72 -0.20 14.64
N ARG A 317 -1.69 -1.06 14.95
CA ARG A 317 -1.39 -2.45 15.34
C ARG A 317 -0.82 -3.25 14.18
N ALA A 318 -1.42 -3.17 13.00
CA ALA A 318 -0.93 -3.86 11.82
C ALA A 318 0.48 -3.41 11.43
N GLU A 319 0.79 -2.12 11.57
CA GLU A 319 2.15 -1.58 11.38
C GLU A 319 3.16 -2.23 12.34
N ARG A 320 2.83 -2.34 13.64
CA ARG A 320 3.71 -3.01 14.62
C ARG A 320 3.97 -4.48 14.30
N GLU A 321 3.00 -5.15 13.66
CA GLU A 321 3.12 -6.55 13.21
C GLU A 321 3.97 -6.68 11.93
N LEU A 322 3.93 -5.68 11.05
CA LEU A 322 4.74 -5.64 9.82
C LEU A 322 6.18 -5.18 10.08
N PHE A 323 6.38 -4.21 10.96
CA PHE A 323 7.67 -3.58 11.25
C PHE A 323 8.00 -3.65 12.75
N PRO A 324 8.28 -4.85 13.29
CA PRO A 324 8.57 -5.01 14.71
C PRO A 324 9.89 -4.31 15.11
N THR A 325 9.89 -3.59 16.23
CA THR A 325 11.04 -2.79 16.73
C THR A 325 12.21 -3.61 17.30
N LYS A 326 12.16 -4.94 17.19
CA LYS A 326 13.13 -5.90 17.75
C LYS A 326 13.21 -7.08 16.78
N ASN A 327 14.27 -7.90 16.84
CA ASN A 327 14.62 -9.08 16.01
C ASN A 327 13.51 -10.15 15.77
N ALA A 328 12.25 -9.89 16.07
CA ALA A 328 11.11 -10.63 15.59
C ALA A 328 10.98 -10.45 14.06
N PRO A 329 10.63 -11.52 13.33
CA PRO A 329 10.26 -11.41 11.92
C PRO A 329 8.93 -10.66 11.79
N SER A 330 8.73 -9.98 10.65
CA SER A 330 7.42 -9.44 10.26
C SER A 330 6.38 -10.56 10.22
N ASP A 331 5.20 -10.34 10.81
CA ASP A 331 4.08 -11.29 10.77
C ASP A 331 2.95 -10.74 9.89
N LYS A 332 3.13 -10.89 8.57
CA LYS A 332 2.15 -10.46 7.57
C LYS A 332 0.79 -11.12 7.76
N ALA A 333 0.75 -12.35 8.25
CA ALA A 333 -0.49 -13.07 8.50
C ALA A 333 -1.25 -12.47 9.68
N ALA A 334 -0.55 -12.15 10.78
CA ALA A 334 -1.14 -11.41 11.89
C ALA A 334 -1.67 -10.05 11.42
N ALA A 335 -0.88 -9.29 10.66
CA ALA A 335 -1.27 -7.99 10.13
C ALA A 335 -2.54 -8.07 9.26
N ALA A 336 -2.64 -9.07 8.37
CA ALA A 336 -3.82 -9.29 7.54
C ALA A 336 -5.08 -9.55 8.38
N TRP A 337 -4.96 -10.36 9.44
CA TRP A 337 -6.07 -10.62 10.36
C TRP A 337 -6.45 -9.39 11.19
N THR A 338 -5.47 -8.65 11.70
CA THR A 338 -5.70 -7.39 12.43
C THR A 338 -6.49 -6.40 11.57
N LEU A 339 -6.06 -6.18 10.33
CA LEU A 339 -6.77 -5.32 9.39
C LEU A 339 -8.15 -5.89 9.04
N ARG A 340 -8.29 -7.21 8.89
CA ARG A 340 -9.58 -7.85 8.64
C ARG A 340 -10.60 -7.56 9.74
N TYR A 341 -10.22 -7.76 11.01
CA TYR A 341 -11.12 -7.47 12.12
C TYR A 341 -11.39 -5.98 12.28
N THR A 342 -10.42 -5.14 11.94
CA THR A 342 -10.66 -3.70 11.86
C THR A 342 -11.77 -3.40 10.87
N ILE A 343 -11.73 -4.04 9.69
CA ILE A 343 -12.79 -3.90 8.68
C ILE A 343 -14.14 -4.41 9.20
N ASP A 344 -14.25 -5.64 9.76
CA ASP A 344 -15.57 -6.09 10.21
C ASP A 344 -16.08 -5.27 11.42
N ALA A 345 -15.20 -4.62 12.21
CA ALA A 345 -15.57 -3.71 13.31
C ALA A 345 -16.21 -2.44 12.76
N VAL A 346 -15.55 -1.84 11.78
CA VAL A 346 -16.07 -0.67 11.06
C VAL A 346 -17.40 -0.99 10.42
N VAL A 347 -17.53 -2.16 9.75
CA VAL A 347 -18.79 -2.59 9.15
C VAL A 347 -19.88 -2.76 10.22
N ALA A 348 -19.56 -3.35 11.38
CA ALA A 348 -20.52 -3.54 12.46
C ALA A 348 -20.98 -2.20 13.05
N ASP A 349 -20.05 -1.28 13.30
CA ASP A 349 -20.32 0.04 13.85
C ASP A 349 -21.16 0.90 12.88
N LEU A 350 -20.83 0.88 11.58
CA LEU A 350 -21.59 1.60 10.56
C LEU A 350 -23.01 1.04 10.38
N ASN A 351 -23.23 -0.25 10.67
CA ASN A 351 -24.57 -0.87 10.67
C ASN A 351 -25.33 -0.68 11.99
N GLY A 352 -24.70 -0.10 13.03
CA GLY A 352 -25.28 -0.05 14.38
C GLY A 352 -25.49 -1.43 15.00
N SER A 353 -24.68 -2.41 14.61
CA SER A 353 -24.76 -3.80 15.07
C SER A 353 -23.66 -4.10 16.09
N GLU A 354 -23.93 -5.07 16.97
CA GLU A 354 -22.91 -5.56 17.91
C GLU A 354 -21.75 -6.21 17.16
N ARG A 355 -20.53 -5.91 17.59
CA ARG A 355 -19.33 -6.52 17.02
C ARG A 355 -19.23 -7.99 17.48
N VAL A 356 -19.06 -8.91 16.53
CA VAL A 356 -18.96 -10.34 16.83
C VAL A 356 -17.54 -10.82 16.57
N TRP A 357 -16.77 -11.07 17.64
CA TRP A 357 -15.39 -11.55 17.55
C TRP A 357 -15.14 -12.79 18.40
N PRO A 358 -14.12 -13.58 18.03
CA PRO A 358 -13.50 -14.53 18.96
C PRO A 358 -13.03 -13.80 20.24
N SER A 359 -13.36 -14.37 21.41
CA SER A 359 -13.07 -13.79 22.73
C SER A 359 -11.58 -13.62 23.06
N ASP A 360 -10.69 -14.13 22.21
CA ASP A 360 -9.24 -13.98 22.32
C ASP A 360 -8.70 -12.75 21.57
N ARG A 361 -9.59 -11.91 21.00
CA ARG A 361 -9.21 -10.77 20.14
C ARG A 361 -9.78 -9.42 20.60
N ASP A 362 -9.74 -9.17 21.91
CA ASP A 362 -10.09 -7.90 22.57
C ASP A 362 -9.11 -6.73 22.27
N SER A 363 -8.46 -6.75 21.10
CA SER A 363 -7.39 -5.80 20.78
C SER A 363 -7.86 -4.48 20.17
N LEU A 364 -9.10 -4.39 19.71
CA LEU A 364 -9.67 -3.17 19.15
C LEU A 364 -10.53 -2.49 20.23
N PRO A 365 -10.54 -1.14 20.30
CA PRO A 365 -11.30 -0.42 21.32
C PRO A 365 -12.78 -0.72 21.16
N THR A 366 -13.47 -1.03 22.25
CA THR A 366 -14.94 -1.16 22.26
C THR A 366 -15.61 0.12 21.76
N PRO A 367 -16.89 0.09 21.35
CA PRO A 367 -17.59 1.32 20.93
C PRO A 367 -17.51 2.45 21.97
N LEU A 368 -17.66 2.12 23.26
CA LEU A 368 -17.57 3.09 24.36
C LEU A 368 -16.15 3.64 24.55
N GLU A 369 -15.11 2.80 24.42
CA GLU A 369 -13.72 3.26 24.47
C GLU A 369 -13.40 4.15 23.28
N ALA A 370 -13.85 3.77 22.09
CA ALA A 370 -13.66 4.53 20.85
C ALA A 370 -14.36 5.90 20.89
N GLU A 371 -15.50 6.03 21.56
CA GLU A 371 -16.16 7.32 21.84
C GLU A 371 -15.31 8.25 22.73
N ALA A 372 -14.53 7.68 23.65
CA ALA A 372 -13.64 8.42 24.52
C ALA A 372 -12.29 8.75 23.87
N MET A 373 -11.98 8.16 22.71
CA MET A 373 -10.74 8.41 21.98
C MET A 373 -10.87 9.64 21.08
N GLU A 374 -10.03 10.65 21.32
CA GLU A 374 -9.79 11.74 20.37
C GLU A 374 -8.84 11.24 19.26
N ALA A 375 -9.32 10.37 18.38
CA ALA A 375 -8.46 9.71 17.41
C ALA A 375 -7.87 10.68 16.38
N THR A 376 -6.56 10.88 16.49
CA THR A 376 -5.74 11.68 15.56
C THR A 376 -4.63 10.83 14.96
N CYS A 377 -4.97 9.78 14.20
CA CYS A 377 -3.96 9.16 13.33
C CYS A 377 -3.89 9.88 11.98
N VAL A 378 -2.69 9.96 11.43
CA VAL A 378 -2.47 10.47 10.08
C VAL A 378 -2.52 9.29 9.13
N GLY A 379 -3.52 9.28 8.23
CA GLY A 379 -3.60 8.26 7.20
C GLY A 379 -2.39 8.31 6.27
N ARG A 380 -1.92 7.14 5.83
CA ARG A 380 -0.77 6.92 4.93
C ARG A 380 -1.11 5.94 3.81
N THR A 381 -0.56 6.15 2.62
CA THR A 381 -0.77 5.25 1.46
C THR A 381 -0.07 3.90 1.59
N SER A 382 1.00 3.81 2.38
CA SER A 382 1.76 2.59 2.65
C SER A 382 1.79 2.24 4.15
N PRO A 383 1.91 0.95 4.52
CA PRO A 383 2.15 0.53 5.90
C PRO A 383 3.50 0.94 6.47
N ALA A 384 4.46 1.26 5.60
CA ALA A 384 5.82 1.61 5.99
C ALA A 384 5.88 2.87 6.88
N PRO A 385 6.70 2.84 7.95
CA PRO A 385 6.98 4.04 8.74
C PRO A 385 7.83 5.02 7.94
N GLY A 386 7.65 6.31 8.20
CA GLY A 386 8.43 7.38 7.58
C GLY A 386 7.83 8.75 7.87
N PRO A 387 8.64 9.82 7.89
CA PRO A 387 8.12 11.18 8.02
C PRO A 387 7.11 11.47 6.90
N PRO A 388 6.01 12.20 7.20
CA PRO A 388 5.05 12.60 6.19
C PRO A 388 5.73 13.54 5.20
N TYR A 389 5.61 13.19 3.93
CA TYR A 389 6.02 14.00 2.81
C TYR A 389 4.98 15.10 2.56
N ASP A 390 5.43 16.35 2.47
CA ASP A 390 4.63 17.48 1.99
C ASP A 390 5.25 18.05 0.71
N PRO A 391 4.62 17.87 -0.46
CA PRO A 391 5.13 18.44 -1.71
C PRO A 391 5.18 19.96 -1.69
N ARG A 392 4.39 20.63 -0.84
CA ARG A 392 4.31 22.10 -0.78
C ARG A 392 5.41 22.72 0.06
N ALA A 393 6.04 21.95 0.95
CA ALA A 393 7.13 22.45 1.78
C ALA A 393 8.36 22.82 0.94
N THR A 394 8.52 22.23 -0.25
CA THR A 394 9.66 22.45 -1.14
C THR A 394 9.68 23.82 -1.83
N GLU A 395 8.54 24.50 -1.94
CA GLU A 395 8.49 25.85 -2.52
C GLU A 395 8.89 26.95 -1.52
N GLY A 396 8.99 26.62 -0.23
CA GLY A 396 9.39 27.52 0.84
C GLY A 396 10.76 27.19 1.39
N GLY A 397 11.77 27.05 0.51
CA GLY A 397 13.16 26.91 0.95
C GLY A 397 13.46 27.93 2.05
N PRO A 398 14.18 27.55 3.13
CA PRO A 398 14.40 28.44 4.26
C PRO A 398 15.00 29.73 3.72
N GLU A 399 14.25 30.84 3.82
CA GLU A 399 14.83 32.17 3.70
C GLU A 399 15.95 32.21 4.74
N LEU A 400 17.18 32.00 4.28
CA LEU A 400 18.38 32.27 5.04
C LEU A 400 18.24 33.73 5.45
N GLY A 401 17.92 33.94 6.73
CA GLY A 401 17.61 35.23 7.30
C GLY A 401 18.65 36.23 6.83
N GLY A 402 18.18 37.25 6.13
CA GLY A 402 19.00 38.31 5.57
C GLY A 402 19.95 38.85 6.64
N ASP A 403 21.23 38.83 6.27
CA ASP A 403 22.26 39.58 6.95
C ASP A 403 21.77 41.01 7.14
N SER A 404 21.70 41.41 8.41
CA SER A 404 21.46 42.79 8.77
C SER A 404 22.71 43.60 8.38
N ASP A 405 22.63 44.24 7.21
CA ASP A 405 23.55 45.28 6.78
C ASP A 405 23.65 46.38 7.84
N SER A 406 24.75 46.38 8.59
CA SER A 406 25.23 47.58 9.27
C SER A 406 26.37 48.19 8.46
N ASP A 407 26.00 49.13 7.61
CA ASP A 407 26.89 50.11 6.99
C ASP A 407 27.81 50.79 8.02
N THR A 408 29.12 50.83 7.77
CA THR A 408 29.94 52.05 7.89
C THR A 408 31.38 51.84 7.38
N GLY A 409 31.64 52.31 6.16
CA GLY A 409 32.70 53.27 5.81
C GLY A 409 34.19 52.92 5.96
N GLY A 410 34.92 52.99 4.83
CA GLY A 410 36.37 53.24 4.78
C GLY A 410 37.04 52.47 3.64
N SER A 411 37.16 53.03 2.43
CA SER A 411 38.28 53.88 1.98
C SER A 411 39.52 53.11 1.51
N GLU A 412 39.81 53.29 0.22
CA GLU A 412 41.13 53.35 -0.43
C GLU A 412 41.85 52.06 -0.90
N ASN A 413 41.84 51.90 -2.23
CA ASN A 413 42.98 52.11 -3.13
C ASN A 413 43.88 50.91 -3.54
N ALA A 414 43.99 50.77 -4.88
CA ALA A 414 45.02 50.09 -5.70
C ALA A 414 45.18 48.55 -5.51
N THR A 415 45.38 47.71 -6.52
CA THR A 415 46.29 47.83 -7.66
C THR A 415 45.99 46.71 -8.68
N ALA A 416 46.29 46.97 -9.95
CA ALA A 416 46.17 46.07 -11.09
C ALA A 416 47.21 44.93 -11.12
N THR A 417 46.83 43.80 -11.74
CA THR A 417 47.62 42.85 -12.56
C THR A 417 46.57 41.94 -13.24
N ASP A 418 46.28 42.05 -14.54
CA ASP A 418 47.03 41.47 -15.67
C ASP A 418 47.64 40.09 -15.36
N ASP A 419 47.02 39.00 -15.85
CA ASP A 419 47.62 38.23 -16.95
C ASP A 419 46.69 37.10 -17.48
N PRO A 420 46.70 36.83 -18.81
CA PRO A 420 46.08 35.69 -19.48
C PRO A 420 47.12 34.62 -19.87
N TYR A 421 46.74 33.35 -19.78
CA TYR A 421 47.41 32.19 -20.39
C TYR A 421 46.27 31.25 -20.82
N ASP A 422 45.97 30.95 -22.09
CA ASP A 422 46.77 30.53 -23.25
C ASP A 422 47.58 29.24 -23.03
N ASP A 423 47.43 28.34 -24.02
CA ASP A 423 48.22 27.14 -24.35
C ASP A 423 47.93 25.87 -23.50
N ASP A 424 47.88 24.64 -23.99
CA ASP A 424 48.07 24.03 -25.32
C ASP A 424 47.59 22.55 -25.22
N ASP A 425 47.23 21.98 -26.37
CA ASP A 425 47.49 20.61 -26.86
C ASP A 425 47.85 19.49 -25.85
N ASP A 426 47.13 18.36 -25.92
CA ASP A 426 47.84 17.08 -26.12
C ASP A 426 46.93 15.97 -26.69
N ASP A 427 47.32 15.51 -27.87
CA ASP A 427 46.83 14.33 -28.57
C ASP A 427 47.31 13.04 -27.87
N GLY A 428 46.46 12.01 -27.82
CA GLY A 428 46.79 10.75 -27.16
C GLY A 428 46.05 9.54 -27.69
N ASP A 429 46.18 9.27 -28.99
CA ASP A 429 45.85 7.99 -29.61
C ASP A 429 46.63 6.83 -28.95
N SER A 430 45.94 5.77 -28.54
CA SER A 430 46.55 4.45 -28.36
C SER A 430 45.57 3.33 -28.72
N LEU A 431 45.66 2.92 -29.98
CA LEU A 431 45.10 1.69 -30.52
C LEU A 431 45.92 0.49 -30.02
N GLY A 432 45.28 -0.37 -29.23
CA GLY A 432 45.80 -1.68 -28.82
C GLY A 432 45.02 -2.80 -29.49
N GLU A 433 45.38 -3.08 -30.74
CA GLU A 433 44.91 -4.19 -31.57
C GLU A 433 45.49 -5.53 -31.03
N ALA A 434 44.62 -6.50 -30.73
CA ALA A 434 45.03 -7.89 -30.47
C ALA A 434 44.14 -8.85 -31.29
N THR A 435 44.70 -9.26 -32.42
CA THR A 435 44.21 -10.29 -33.34
C THR A 435 44.49 -11.71 -32.87
N ALA A 436 43.73 -12.64 -33.45
CA ALA A 436 43.87 -14.10 -33.53
C ALA A 436 43.24 -14.90 -32.36
N ASN A 437 42.49 -15.98 -32.59
CA ASN A 437 42.66 -16.96 -33.65
C ASN A 437 41.37 -17.77 -33.93
N LEU A 438 41.24 -18.16 -35.20
CA LEU A 438 40.24 -19.05 -35.78
C LEU A 438 40.55 -20.53 -35.50
N THR A 439 39.51 -21.31 -35.18
CA THR A 439 39.32 -22.74 -35.49
C THR A 439 37.80 -22.96 -35.42
N ASP A 440 37.03 -22.91 -36.51
CA ASP A 440 36.86 -23.90 -37.58
C ASP A 440 36.84 -25.36 -37.13
N SER A 441 35.62 -25.91 -37.03
CA SER A 441 35.25 -27.32 -37.27
C SER A 441 33.73 -27.38 -37.20
N GLY A 442 33.07 -27.35 -38.36
CA GLY A 442 31.67 -27.76 -38.46
C GLY A 442 31.53 -29.27 -38.23
N ASP A 443 30.40 -29.69 -37.68
CA ASP A 443 29.64 -30.74 -38.35
C ASP A 443 28.16 -30.72 -37.92
N SER A 444 27.36 -31.07 -38.91
CA SER A 444 25.95 -31.37 -38.92
C SER A 444 25.53 -32.45 -37.91
N LEU A 445 24.26 -32.42 -37.47
CA LEU A 445 23.27 -33.49 -37.69
C LEU A 445 22.00 -33.30 -36.83
N GLU A 446 20.89 -33.31 -37.56
CA GLU A 446 19.62 -34.00 -37.29
C GLU A 446 18.82 -33.77 -36.00
N ALA A 447 17.61 -33.26 -36.26
CA ALA A 447 16.41 -33.48 -35.50
C ALA A 447 16.20 -34.96 -35.14
N SER A 448 15.80 -35.23 -33.89
CA SER A 448 15.08 -36.47 -33.58
C SER A 448 14.08 -36.22 -32.46
N ALA A 449 12.80 -36.38 -32.83
CA ALA A 449 11.70 -36.57 -31.92
C ALA A 449 11.90 -37.87 -31.13
N ALA A 450 11.84 -37.81 -29.80
CA ALA A 450 11.82 -38.98 -28.94
C ALA A 450 10.45 -39.11 -28.27
N THR A 451 9.60 -39.90 -28.92
CA THR A 451 8.55 -40.69 -28.26
C THR A 451 9.21 -41.58 -27.21
N VAL A 452 8.83 -41.49 -25.93
CA VAL A 452 9.10 -42.55 -24.96
C VAL A 452 7.79 -43.03 -24.34
N ARG A 453 7.60 -44.33 -24.53
CA ARG A 453 6.48 -45.17 -24.09
C ARG A 453 6.46 -45.38 -22.59
N SER A 454 5.23 -45.61 -22.15
CA SER A 454 4.79 -46.34 -20.96
C SER A 454 5.76 -47.40 -20.41
N GLY A 455 5.95 -47.36 -19.09
CA GLY A 455 6.43 -48.48 -18.29
C GLY A 455 5.81 -48.41 -16.90
N ALA A 456 4.73 -49.17 -16.70
CA ALA A 456 4.12 -49.43 -15.40
C ALA A 456 4.98 -50.43 -14.60
N ASN A 457 5.14 -50.24 -13.29
CA ASN A 457 4.62 -51.14 -12.24
C ASN A 457 5.24 -50.93 -10.83
N TYR A 458 4.37 -51.14 -9.82
CA TYR A 458 4.59 -51.41 -8.38
C TYR A 458 5.06 -50.22 -7.49
N ALA A 459 4.51 -49.93 -6.30
CA ALA A 459 3.47 -50.58 -5.48
C ALA A 459 2.93 -49.63 -4.38
N THR A 460 1.62 -49.71 -4.15
CA THR A 460 0.89 -49.82 -2.85
C THR A 460 1.21 -48.91 -1.64
N SER A 461 0.26 -48.03 -1.27
CA SER A 461 -0.54 -48.04 -0.01
C SER A 461 -1.54 -46.85 -0.08
N SER A 462 -2.86 -47.02 -0.20
CA SER A 462 -3.91 -47.48 0.71
C SER A 462 -4.26 -46.53 1.87
N SER A 463 -5.26 -45.65 1.66
CA SER A 463 -6.44 -45.42 2.54
C SER A 463 -7.20 -44.18 2.02
N ALA A 464 -8.29 -44.34 1.27
CA ALA A 464 -9.69 -44.47 1.73
C ALA A 464 -10.47 -43.14 1.62
N VAL A 465 -11.00 -42.90 0.42
CA VAL A 465 -12.03 -41.88 0.13
C VAL A 465 -13.40 -42.55 0.17
N SER A 466 -14.27 -42.09 1.07
CA SER A 466 -15.70 -42.42 1.07
C SER A 466 -16.44 -41.47 0.12
N ARG A 467 -16.99 -42.02 -0.97
CA ARG A 467 -17.98 -41.34 -1.82
C ARG A 467 -19.38 -41.70 -1.32
N HIS A 468 -20.21 -40.70 -1.06
CA HIS A 468 -21.66 -40.82 -1.14
C HIS A 468 -22.17 -39.85 -2.20
N SER A 469 -22.58 -40.43 -3.33
CA SER A 469 -23.36 -39.77 -4.38
C SER A 469 -24.82 -39.81 -3.97
N ARG A 470 -25.49 -38.65 -3.99
CA ARG A 470 -26.95 -38.58 -4.15
C ARG A 470 -27.30 -37.50 -5.15
N ALA A 471 -27.95 -37.95 -6.22
CA ALA A 471 -28.67 -37.17 -7.20
C ALA A 471 -29.97 -36.61 -6.61
N MET A 472 -30.30 -35.37 -6.97
CA MET A 472 -31.67 -34.83 -7.02
C MET A 472 -31.72 -33.92 -8.26
N ARG A 473 -32.31 -34.39 -9.38
CA ARG A 473 -33.73 -34.26 -9.77
C ARG A 473 -34.30 -32.85 -9.61
N SER A 474 -34.35 -32.17 -10.75
CA SER A 474 -35.17 -31.00 -11.04
C SER A 474 -36.66 -31.25 -10.79
N VAL A 475 -37.31 -30.28 -10.16
CA VAL A 475 -38.75 -30.03 -10.30
C VAL A 475 -38.91 -28.51 -10.43
N ALA A 476 -39.43 -28.08 -11.57
CA ALA A 476 -39.93 -26.74 -11.80
C ALA A 476 -41.35 -26.62 -11.25
N LEU A 477 -41.67 -25.50 -10.60
CA LEU A 477 -43.05 -25.07 -10.36
C LEU A 477 -43.11 -23.54 -10.35
N LEU A 478 -43.86 -23.03 -11.31
CA LEU A 478 -44.30 -21.65 -11.47
C LEU A 478 -45.42 -21.32 -10.47
N ALA A 479 -45.48 -20.03 -10.10
CA ALA A 479 -46.67 -19.19 -9.81
C ALA A 479 -46.68 -18.52 -8.41
N SER A 480 -46.46 -17.20 -8.42
CA SER A 480 -46.98 -16.19 -7.46
C SER A 480 -48.51 -15.99 -7.66
N PRO A 481 -49.21 -15.03 -6.99
CA PRO A 481 -48.97 -14.29 -5.72
C PRO A 481 -50.21 -14.34 -4.76
N LEU A 482 -50.11 -13.86 -3.51
CA LEU A 482 -51.06 -12.90 -2.88
C LEU A 482 -50.81 -12.66 -1.37
N LEU A 483 -50.84 -11.38 -1.00
CA LEU A 483 -51.47 -10.72 0.17
C LEU A 483 -51.11 -11.06 1.65
N ALA A 484 -50.70 -9.99 2.32
CA ALA A 484 -51.29 -9.38 3.53
C ALA A 484 -50.74 -9.68 4.94
N VAL A 485 -50.18 -8.60 5.53
CA VAL A 485 -50.49 -7.97 6.84
C VAL A 485 -50.61 -8.87 8.09
N LEU A 486 -49.74 -8.70 9.10
CA LEU A 486 -50.02 -8.01 10.37
C LEU A 486 -48.90 -8.15 11.42
N LEU A 487 -48.86 -7.14 12.28
CA LEU A 487 -48.04 -6.90 13.46
C LEU A 487 -47.81 -8.11 14.40
N CYS A 488 -46.68 -8.10 15.11
CA CYS A 488 -46.72 -8.12 16.57
C CYS A 488 -45.43 -7.58 17.18
N ALA A 489 -45.60 -6.61 18.07
CA ALA A 489 -44.60 -6.11 19.00
C ALA A 489 -44.53 -7.02 20.23
N ALA A 490 -43.30 -7.23 20.74
CA ALA A 490 -42.96 -7.38 22.14
C ALA A 490 -41.46 -7.10 22.29
#